data_AF-A0A2G1QGJ3-F1
#
_entry.id   AF-A0A2G1QGJ3-F1
#
_cell.length_a   1.000
_cell.length_b   1.000
_cell.length_c   1.000
_cell.angle_alpha   90.00
_cell.angle_beta   90.00
_cell.angle_gamma   90.00
#
_symmetry.space_group_name_H-M   'P 1'
#
loop_
_entity.id
_entity.type
_entity.pdbx_description
1 polymer ?
#
loop_
_entity_poly.entity_id
_entity_poly.type
_entity_poly.pdbx_seq_one_letter_code
_entity_poly.pdbx_strand_id
1 'polypeptide(L)'
;MSLLNFAVSLALGFLPDHVARANPEGVCTTGIRVMANEPGLKERVCRAAAHAFETMADCRILQPPEIEISVVSGIKENCVGVYHCGENRIEVLPPSAMVGLMEKTDFFAALEPGIYFDSVVTHELSHAAFASTPCPYPSCHVTSEYFAYAMQIRSLSKADRARIELGLDLTVKVPDKDIHDLLLVLAPADFARRVWQHISNQQNACAFLRKLIMGEKRFDRELN
;
A
#
# COMPACT_ATOMS: atom_id res chain seq x y z
N MET A 1 17.23 -50.21 65.13
CA MET A 1 18.05 -50.19 63.91
C MET A 1 17.07 -49.93 62.77
N SER A 2 16.71 -48.67 62.50
CA SER A 2 17.42 -47.73 61.62
C SER A 2 17.64 -48.32 60.23
N LEU A 3 16.93 -47.81 59.22
CA LEU A 3 17.52 -47.18 58.03
C LEU A 3 16.44 -46.39 57.26
N LEU A 4 16.85 -45.19 56.86
CA LEU A 4 16.05 -44.09 56.34
C LEU A 4 15.72 -44.21 54.84
N ASN A 5 14.59 -43.58 54.51
CA ASN A 5 14.20 -42.94 53.25
C ASN A 5 15.34 -42.47 52.32
N PHE A 6 15.14 -42.60 51.00
CA PHE A 6 15.32 -41.49 50.04
C PHE A 6 14.48 -41.76 48.78
N ALA A 7 13.36 -41.06 48.64
CA ALA A 7 12.64 -40.91 47.38
C ALA A 7 13.12 -39.62 46.70
N VAL A 8 13.69 -39.74 45.50
CA VAL A 8 14.07 -38.60 44.67
C VAL A 8 12.90 -38.26 43.77
N SER A 9 12.15 -37.22 44.11
CA SER A 9 11.19 -36.58 43.20
C SER A 9 11.95 -35.61 42.29
N LEU A 10 12.11 -35.95 41.01
CA LEU A 10 12.41 -34.96 39.98
C LEU A 10 11.12 -34.19 39.66
N ALA A 11 11.01 -32.97 40.17
CA ALA A 11 10.01 -32.02 39.69
C ALA A 11 10.47 -31.47 38.33
N LEU A 12 9.86 -31.93 37.24
CA LEU A 12 9.91 -31.20 35.97
C LEU A 12 9.13 -29.89 36.17
N GLY A 13 9.88 -28.79 36.35
CA GLY A 13 9.32 -27.45 36.33
C GLY A 13 8.85 -27.12 34.91
N PHE A 14 7.54 -27.12 34.69
CA PHE A 14 6.92 -26.42 33.56
C PHE A 14 7.07 -24.92 33.82
N LEU A 15 7.96 -24.25 33.11
CA LEU A 15 7.90 -22.79 32.97
C LEU A 15 6.66 -22.47 32.13
N PRO A 16 5.75 -21.59 32.58
CA PRO A 16 4.71 -21.07 31.71
C PRO A 16 5.39 -20.21 30.64
N ASP A 17 5.31 -20.65 29.38
CA ASP A 17 5.55 -19.80 28.22
C ASP A 17 4.54 -18.65 28.28
N HIS A 18 4.95 -17.53 28.88
CA HIS A 18 4.29 -16.26 28.70
C HIS A 18 4.54 -15.79 27.26
N VAL A 19 3.80 -16.38 26.32
CA VAL A 19 3.63 -15.80 24.99
C VAL A 19 2.94 -14.46 25.22
N ALA A 20 3.73 -13.39 25.20
CA ALA A 20 3.20 -12.03 25.22
C ALA A 20 2.15 -11.92 24.11
N ARG A 21 0.88 -11.78 24.47
CA ARG A 21 -0.17 -11.47 23.50
C ARG A 21 0.18 -10.10 22.92
N ALA A 22 0.60 -10.07 21.65
CA ALA A 22 0.76 -8.83 20.94
C ALA A 22 -0.57 -8.06 21.03
N ASN A 23 -0.53 -6.80 21.48
CA ASN A 23 -1.69 -5.94 21.40
C ASN A 23 -1.97 -5.71 19.91
N PRO A 24 -3.11 -6.14 19.37
CA PRO A 24 -3.41 -6.00 17.94
C PRO A 24 -3.54 -4.53 17.54
N GLU A 25 -3.78 -3.63 18.50
CA GLU A 25 -3.87 -2.19 18.27
C GLU A 25 -2.59 -1.47 18.71
N GLY A 26 -2.20 -0.44 17.97
CA GLY A 26 -1.18 0.50 18.40
C GLY A 26 -1.03 1.72 17.49
N VAL A 27 -0.19 2.66 17.92
CA VAL A 27 0.09 3.90 17.18
C VAL A 27 1.53 3.87 16.68
N CYS A 28 1.73 4.13 15.39
CA CYS A 28 3.04 4.29 14.78
C CYS A 28 3.69 5.62 15.20
N THR A 29 5.00 5.74 15.05
CA THR A 29 5.71 7.03 15.25
C THR A 29 5.24 8.12 14.28
N THR A 30 4.66 7.73 13.15
CA THR A 30 4.02 8.62 12.17
C THR A 30 2.66 9.15 12.62
N GLY A 31 2.13 8.69 13.77
CA GLY A 31 0.79 9.04 14.26
C GLY A 31 -0.34 8.18 13.70
N ILE A 32 -0.06 7.27 12.75
CA ILE A 32 -1.05 6.34 12.20
C ILE A 32 -1.47 5.32 13.26
N ARG A 33 -2.78 5.11 13.39
CA ARG A 33 -3.35 4.02 14.20
C ARG A 33 -3.39 2.75 13.37
N VAL A 34 -2.95 1.63 13.94
CA VAL A 34 -2.90 0.34 13.26
C VAL A 34 -3.64 -0.72 14.08
N MET A 35 -4.51 -1.46 13.40
CA MET A 35 -5.17 -2.65 13.93
C MET A 35 -4.74 -3.87 13.11
N ALA A 36 -3.95 -4.76 13.70
CA ALA A 36 -3.44 -5.96 13.05
C ALA A 36 -3.39 -7.14 14.03
N ASN A 37 -4.08 -8.23 13.71
CA ASN A 37 -4.20 -9.40 14.58
C ASN A 37 -3.02 -10.38 14.50
N GLU A 38 -2.17 -10.24 13.47
CA GLU A 38 -1.01 -11.12 13.24
C GLU A 38 0.26 -10.55 13.87
N PRO A 39 1.09 -11.38 14.55
CA PRO A 39 2.37 -10.95 15.10
C PRO A 39 3.27 -10.30 14.03
N GLY A 40 3.82 -9.13 14.33
CA GLY A 40 4.75 -8.42 13.45
C GLY A 40 4.10 -7.61 12.31
N LEU A 41 2.81 -7.78 12.03
CA LEU A 41 2.13 -7.03 10.96
C LEU A 41 1.98 -5.55 11.33
N LYS A 42 1.71 -5.24 12.59
CA LYS A 42 1.64 -3.84 13.08
C LYS A 42 2.96 -3.12 12.81
N GLU A 43 4.09 -3.73 13.21
CA GLU A 43 5.41 -3.15 12.97
C GLU A 43 5.71 -3.01 11.48
N ARG A 44 5.24 -3.95 10.65
CA ARG A 44 5.35 -3.86 9.19
C ARG A 44 4.58 -2.67 8.63
N VAL A 45 3.29 -2.55 8.96
CA VAL A 45 2.44 -1.43 8.52
C VAL A 45 3.05 -0.10 8.93
N CYS A 46 3.56 0.03 10.17
CA CYS A 46 4.23 1.25 10.60
C CYS A 46 5.48 1.58 9.78
N ARG A 47 6.30 0.58 9.42
CA ARG A 47 7.46 0.80 8.54
C ARG A 47 7.04 1.19 7.12
N ALA A 48 6.05 0.50 6.55
CA ALA A 48 5.53 0.81 5.22
C ALA A 48 4.94 2.23 5.17
N ALA A 49 4.21 2.64 6.19
CA ALA A 49 3.62 3.97 6.28
C ALA A 49 4.69 5.07 6.46
N ALA A 50 5.72 4.84 7.28
CA ALA A 50 6.86 5.76 7.39
C ALA A 50 7.56 5.94 6.04
N HIS A 51 7.81 4.85 5.32
CA HIS A 51 8.41 4.88 3.98
C HIS A 51 7.53 5.58 2.94
N ALA A 52 6.21 5.39 3.00
CA ALA A 52 5.25 6.10 2.16
C ALA A 52 5.31 7.62 2.41
N PHE A 53 5.38 8.02 3.67
CA PHE A 53 5.49 9.41 4.09
C PHE A 53 6.80 10.07 3.66
N GLU A 54 7.92 9.34 3.71
CA GLU A 54 9.20 9.77 3.14
C GLU A 54 9.09 9.94 1.62
N THR A 55 8.49 8.97 0.92
CA THR A 55 8.29 9.01 -0.53
C THR A 55 7.44 10.21 -0.97
N MET A 56 6.39 10.55 -0.22
CA MET A 56 5.57 11.74 -0.46
C MET A 56 6.35 13.04 -0.18
N ALA A 57 7.10 13.07 0.92
CA ALA A 57 7.92 14.22 1.31
C ALA A 57 8.98 14.56 0.26
N ASP A 58 9.59 13.55 -0.38
CA ASP A 58 10.53 13.72 -1.50
C ASP A 58 9.90 14.50 -2.67
N CYS A 59 8.59 14.35 -2.89
CA CYS A 59 7.84 15.11 -3.88
C CYS A 59 7.19 16.38 -3.32
N ARG A 60 7.45 16.75 -2.06
CA ARG A 60 6.82 17.86 -1.34
C ARG A 60 5.30 17.74 -1.29
N ILE A 61 4.81 16.54 -1.06
CA ILE A 61 3.39 16.24 -0.93
C ILE A 61 3.08 16.14 0.56
N LEU A 62 1.99 16.78 0.96
CA LEU A 62 1.56 16.79 2.35
C LEU A 62 1.05 15.40 2.74
N GLN A 63 1.41 14.98 3.94
CA GLN A 63 0.93 13.73 4.51
C GLN A 63 -0.53 13.89 4.93
N PRO A 64 -1.35 12.84 4.80
CA PRO A 64 -2.73 12.87 5.29
C PRO A 64 -2.75 12.95 6.82
N PRO A 65 -3.62 13.79 7.41
CA PRO A 65 -3.81 13.81 8.86
C PRO A 65 -4.63 12.60 9.34
N GLU A 66 -4.24 12.02 10.47
CA GLU A 66 -5.05 11.07 11.27
C GLU A 66 -5.66 9.88 10.50
N ILE A 67 -4.81 8.95 10.03
CA ILE A 67 -5.25 7.74 9.34
C ILE A 67 -5.25 6.53 10.29
N GLU A 68 -6.30 5.70 10.16
CA GLU A 68 -6.38 4.36 10.73
C GLU A 68 -6.18 3.31 9.64
N ILE A 69 -5.31 2.33 9.88
CA ILE A 69 -5.08 1.19 8.99
C ILE A 69 -5.45 -0.10 9.71
N SER A 70 -6.44 -0.80 9.17
CA SER A 70 -6.86 -2.12 9.63
C SER A 70 -6.39 -3.20 8.68
N VAL A 71 -5.72 -4.22 9.20
CA VAL A 71 -5.39 -5.43 8.45
C VAL A 71 -6.51 -6.43 8.66
N VAL A 72 -7.28 -6.69 7.61
CA VAL A 72 -8.52 -7.48 7.67
C VAL A 72 -8.40 -8.77 6.89
N SER A 73 -9.16 -9.80 7.27
CA SER A 73 -9.13 -11.11 6.61
C SER A 73 -9.84 -11.14 5.25
N GLY A 74 -10.59 -10.09 4.90
CA GLY A 74 -11.34 -10.00 3.66
C GLY A 74 -11.77 -8.57 3.38
N ILE A 75 -11.76 -8.21 2.10
CA ILE A 75 -12.28 -6.95 1.54
C ILE A 75 -13.25 -7.37 0.41
N LYS A 76 -14.02 -6.43 -0.16
CA LYS A 76 -14.84 -6.68 -1.36
C LYS A 76 -14.01 -7.38 -2.46
N GLU A 77 -14.68 -8.18 -3.28
CA GLU A 77 -14.05 -9.04 -4.29
C GLU A 77 -13.04 -8.26 -5.18
N ASN A 78 -11.86 -8.87 -5.39
CA ASN A 78 -10.75 -8.36 -6.22
C ASN A 78 -10.01 -7.10 -5.72
N CYS A 79 -10.22 -6.67 -4.47
CA CYS A 79 -9.41 -5.61 -3.85
C CYS A 79 -8.37 -6.19 -2.87
N VAL A 80 -7.15 -5.64 -2.89
CA VAL A 80 -6.08 -5.98 -1.94
C VAL A 80 -5.92 -4.94 -0.82
N GLY A 81 -6.45 -3.74 -1.06
CA GLY A 81 -6.55 -2.61 -0.15
C GLY A 81 -7.73 -1.72 -0.54
N VAL A 82 -8.19 -0.90 0.40
CA VAL A 82 -9.17 0.14 0.14
C VAL A 82 -9.04 1.29 1.14
N TYR A 83 -8.97 2.51 0.62
CA TYR A 83 -9.20 3.73 1.36
C TYR A 83 -10.69 4.10 1.35
N HIS A 84 -11.28 4.25 2.53
CA HIS A 84 -12.66 4.70 2.71
C HIS A 84 -12.69 6.23 2.73
N CYS A 85 -12.99 6.83 1.57
CA CYS A 85 -13.01 8.29 1.41
C CYS A 85 -13.94 8.98 2.42
N GLY A 86 -13.41 9.99 3.13
CA GLY A 86 -14.13 10.72 4.17
C GLY A 86 -14.15 10.05 5.54
N GLU A 87 -13.68 8.81 5.66
CA GLU A 87 -13.64 8.06 6.92
C GLU A 87 -12.23 7.96 7.52
N ASN A 88 -11.21 8.45 6.81
CA ASN A 88 -9.79 8.37 7.21
C ASN A 88 -9.36 6.95 7.62
N ARG A 89 -9.99 5.94 7.00
CA ARG A 89 -9.77 4.52 7.27
C ARG A 89 -9.24 3.84 6.02
N ILE A 90 -8.24 2.99 6.22
CA ILE A 90 -7.70 2.07 5.23
C ILE A 90 -7.93 0.65 5.73
N GLU A 91 -8.39 -0.23 4.84
CA GLU A 91 -8.39 -1.68 5.07
C GLU A 91 -7.44 -2.32 4.06
N VAL A 92 -6.56 -3.21 4.52
CA VAL A 92 -5.64 -3.97 3.67
C VAL A 92 -5.68 -5.44 4.01
N LEU A 93 -5.53 -6.30 3.02
CA LEU A 93 -5.37 -7.74 3.24
C LEU A 93 -3.99 -8.03 3.82
N PRO A 94 -3.82 -9.09 4.64
CA PRO A 94 -2.50 -9.52 5.05
C PRO A 94 -1.68 -10.02 3.83
N PRO A 95 -0.34 -9.96 3.88
CA PRO A 95 0.51 -10.43 2.77
C PRO A 95 0.19 -11.86 2.30
N SER A 96 -0.20 -12.74 3.23
CA SER A 96 -0.56 -14.13 2.95
C SER A 96 -1.82 -14.26 2.06
N ALA A 97 -2.81 -13.38 2.24
CA ALA A 97 -4.02 -13.37 1.43
C ALA A 97 -3.79 -12.75 0.03
N MET A 98 -2.83 -11.82 -0.09
CA MET A 98 -2.49 -11.20 -1.39
C MET A 98 -1.88 -12.19 -2.38
N VAL A 99 -1.15 -13.22 -1.91
CA VAL A 99 -0.53 -14.24 -2.78
C VAL A 99 -1.55 -14.95 -3.66
N GLY A 100 -2.76 -15.19 -3.14
CA GLY A 100 -3.83 -15.85 -3.89
C GLY A 100 -4.53 -14.97 -4.92
N LEU A 101 -4.34 -13.64 -4.84
CA LEU A 101 -4.95 -12.65 -5.71
C LEU A 101 -4.00 -12.15 -6.80
N MET A 102 -2.69 -12.30 -6.60
CA MET A 102 -1.69 -11.97 -7.63
C MET A 102 -1.70 -13.03 -8.72
N GLU A 103 -2.35 -12.74 -9.84
CA GLU A 103 -2.20 -13.56 -11.04
C GLU A 103 -0.75 -13.51 -11.54
N LYS A 104 -0.24 -14.59 -12.13
CA LYS A 104 1.14 -14.65 -12.66
C LYS A 104 1.43 -13.62 -13.75
N THR A 105 0.38 -13.08 -14.37
CA THR A 105 0.43 -12.06 -15.42
C THR A 105 0.20 -10.64 -14.90
N ASP A 106 -0.04 -10.48 -13.60
CA ASP A 106 -0.17 -9.16 -12.98
C ASP A 106 1.14 -8.38 -13.15
N PHE A 107 1.02 -7.07 -13.38
CA PHE A 107 2.15 -6.15 -13.47
C PHE A 107 3.03 -6.19 -12.21
N PHE A 108 2.44 -6.48 -11.05
CA PHE A 108 3.16 -6.62 -9.77
C PHE A 108 3.58 -8.05 -9.44
N ALA A 109 3.29 -9.04 -10.29
CA ALA A 109 3.54 -10.46 -10.03
C ALA A 109 5.01 -10.81 -9.73
N ALA A 110 5.95 -9.98 -10.18
CA ALA A 110 7.38 -10.16 -9.95
C ALA A 110 7.87 -9.68 -8.57
N LEU A 111 7.00 -9.06 -7.77
CA LEU A 111 7.33 -8.61 -6.42
C LEU A 111 7.13 -9.72 -5.40
N GLU A 112 8.04 -9.77 -4.41
CA GLU A 112 7.81 -10.59 -3.22
C GLU A 112 6.54 -10.12 -2.50
N PRO A 113 5.69 -11.02 -1.96
CA PRO A 113 4.39 -10.66 -1.39
C PRO A 113 4.47 -9.56 -0.31
N GLY A 114 5.54 -9.60 0.48
CA GLY A 114 5.79 -8.57 1.47
C GLY A 114 6.07 -7.18 0.87
N ILE A 115 6.85 -7.12 -0.22
CA ILE A 115 7.17 -5.87 -0.91
C ILE A 115 5.91 -5.33 -1.59
N TYR A 116 5.12 -6.22 -2.20
CA TYR A 116 3.84 -5.86 -2.78
C TYR A 116 2.89 -5.27 -1.71
N PHE A 117 2.73 -5.95 -0.57
CA PHE A 117 1.96 -5.44 0.57
C PHE A 117 2.43 -4.04 1.02
N ASP A 118 3.74 -3.86 1.21
CA ASP A 118 4.29 -2.57 1.65
C ASP A 118 3.99 -1.47 0.61
N SER A 119 4.01 -1.80 -0.68
CA SER A 119 3.64 -0.88 -1.76
C SER A 119 2.14 -0.57 -1.80
N VAL A 120 1.27 -1.53 -1.49
CA VAL A 120 -0.18 -1.32 -1.39
C VAL A 120 -0.51 -0.37 -0.24
N VAL A 121 0.19 -0.45 0.89
CA VAL A 121 0.04 0.54 1.97
C VAL A 121 0.35 1.96 1.46
N THR A 122 1.40 2.14 0.64
CA THR A 122 1.67 3.43 -0.01
C THR A 122 0.54 3.84 -0.96
N HIS A 123 -0.02 2.91 -1.73
CA HIS A 123 -1.16 3.17 -2.62
C HIS A 123 -2.34 3.76 -1.85
N GLU A 124 -2.78 3.09 -0.78
CA GLU A 124 -3.94 3.53 -0.01
C GLU A 124 -3.69 4.86 0.73
N LEU A 125 -2.49 5.05 1.28
CA LEU A 125 -2.10 6.34 1.87
C LEU A 125 -2.06 7.48 0.84
N SER A 126 -1.81 7.15 -0.44
CA SER A 126 -1.82 8.14 -1.51
C SER A 126 -3.24 8.62 -1.83
N HIS A 127 -4.25 7.76 -1.72
CA HIS A 127 -5.64 8.21 -1.78
C HIS A 127 -5.98 9.17 -0.64
N ALA A 128 -5.53 8.86 0.58
CA ALA A 128 -5.72 9.76 1.72
C ALA A 128 -5.04 11.12 1.50
N ALA A 129 -3.82 11.15 0.96
CA ALA A 129 -3.15 12.40 0.59
C ALA A 129 -3.88 13.16 -0.53
N PHE A 130 -4.56 12.44 -1.42
CA PHE A 130 -5.32 13.01 -2.53
C PHE A 130 -6.73 13.48 -2.11
N ALA A 131 -7.26 13.05 -0.97
CA ALA A 131 -8.67 13.23 -0.59
C ALA A 131 -9.16 14.68 -0.59
N SER A 132 -8.27 15.64 -0.29
CA SER A 132 -8.58 17.08 -0.27
C SER A 132 -8.34 17.79 -1.62
N THR A 133 -7.99 17.05 -2.67
CA THR A 133 -7.74 17.60 -4.01
C THR A 133 -9.05 18.12 -4.61
N PRO A 134 -9.12 19.38 -5.09
CA PRO A 134 -10.30 19.90 -5.75
C PRO A 134 -10.68 19.08 -6.99
N CYS A 135 -11.93 18.61 -7.04
CA CYS A 135 -12.48 17.91 -8.20
C CYS A 135 -13.72 18.64 -8.74
N PRO A 136 -13.77 18.99 -10.05
CA PRO A 136 -14.94 19.63 -10.65
C PRO A 136 -16.06 18.64 -11.01
N TYR A 137 -15.81 17.34 -10.89
CA TYR A 137 -16.75 16.26 -11.21
C TYR A 137 -17.26 15.58 -9.93
N PRO A 138 -18.27 14.70 -10.00
CA PRO A 138 -18.71 13.91 -8.85
C PRO A 138 -17.58 13.09 -8.21
N SER A 139 -16.60 12.66 -9.02
CA SER A 139 -15.38 11.99 -8.58
C SER A 139 -14.22 12.26 -9.54
N CYS A 140 -13.00 12.38 -9.02
CA CYS A 140 -11.77 12.39 -9.82
C CYS A 140 -11.04 11.05 -9.68
N HIS A 141 -11.77 9.98 -9.94
CA HIS A 141 -11.33 8.61 -9.68
C HIS A 141 -10.07 8.26 -10.46
N VAL A 142 -10.04 8.53 -11.77
CA VAL A 142 -8.89 8.20 -12.63
C VAL A 142 -7.65 8.97 -12.19
N THR A 143 -7.80 10.25 -11.82
CA THR A 143 -6.67 11.05 -11.34
C THR A 143 -6.18 10.57 -9.98
N SER A 144 -7.07 10.17 -9.08
CA SER A 144 -6.70 9.63 -7.76
C SER A 144 -5.93 8.32 -7.91
N GLU A 145 -6.39 7.42 -8.76
CA GLU A 145 -5.77 6.12 -9.06
C GLU A 145 -4.43 6.28 -9.77
N TYR A 146 -4.34 7.20 -10.74
CA TYR A 146 -3.06 7.55 -11.34
C TYR A 146 -2.06 7.98 -10.27
N PHE A 147 -2.49 8.86 -9.35
CA PHE A 147 -1.62 9.35 -8.28
C PHE A 147 -1.18 8.22 -7.35
N ALA A 148 -2.11 7.35 -6.95
CA ALA A 148 -1.84 6.22 -6.07
C ALA A 148 -0.88 5.19 -6.70
N TYR A 149 -1.11 4.75 -7.95
CA TYR A 149 -0.18 3.85 -8.64
C TYR A 149 1.20 4.46 -8.87
N ALA A 150 1.26 5.75 -9.21
CA ALA A 150 2.54 6.43 -9.38
C ALA A 150 3.35 6.44 -8.08
N MET A 151 2.69 6.67 -6.93
CA MET A 151 3.34 6.63 -5.62
C MET A 151 3.70 5.22 -5.15
N GLN A 152 2.81 4.26 -5.38
CA GLN A 152 3.06 2.84 -5.11
C GLN A 152 4.36 2.39 -5.79
N ILE A 153 4.48 2.61 -7.10
CA ILE A 153 5.66 2.20 -7.87
C ILE A 153 6.89 3.05 -7.52
N ARG A 154 6.69 4.33 -7.21
CA ARG A 154 7.78 5.20 -6.75
C ARG A 154 8.40 4.70 -5.45
N SER A 155 7.59 4.20 -4.51
CA SER A 155 8.04 3.69 -3.22
C SER A 155 8.89 2.42 -3.32
N LEU A 156 8.84 1.71 -4.45
CA LEU A 156 9.70 0.54 -4.65
C LEU A 156 11.19 0.93 -4.68
N SER A 157 12.03 0.01 -4.19
CA SER A 157 13.47 0.11 -4.37
C SER A 157 13.81 0.11 -5.87
N LYS A 158 14.99 0.62 -6.25
CA LYS A 158 15.43 0.56 -7.66
C LYS A 158 15.47 -0.89 -8.19
N ALA A 159 15.85 -1.84 -7.35
CA ALA A 159 15.91 -3.25 -7.73
C ALA A 159 14.51 -3.84 -7.94
N ASP A 160 13.56 -3.54 -7.06
CA ASP A 160 12.18 -4.05 -7.18
C ASP A 160 11.43 -3.39 -8.33
N ARG A 161 11.63 -2.09 -8.53
CA ARG A 161 11.09 -1.39 -9.68
C ARG A 161 11.60 -1.97 -11.00
N ALA A 162 12.90 -2.27 -11.08
CA ALA A 162 13.48 -2.91 -12.26
C ALA A 162 12.87 -4.30 -12.58
N ARG A 163 12.35 -5.02 -11.58
CA ARG A 163 11.66 -6.31 -11.78
C ARG A 163 10.34 -6.14 -12.52
N ILE A 164 9.55 -5.14 -12.15
CA ILE A 164 8.25 -4.86 -12.80
C ILE A 164 8.43 -4.06 -14.10
N GLU A 165 9.56 -3.36 -14.27
CA GLU A 165 9.94 -2.70 -15.52
C GLU A 165 10.43 -3.67 -16.61
N LEU A 166 10.64 -4.95 -16.29
CA LEU A 166 11.11 -5.92 -17.26
C LEU A 166 10.09 -6.09 -18.39
N GLY A 167 10.51 -5.76 -19.62
CA GLY A 167 9.65 -5.78 -20.80
C GLY A 167 8.85 -4.49 -21.04
N LEU A 168 9.02 -3.46 -20.19
CA LEU A 168 8.51 -2.12 -20.46
C LEU A 168 9.49 -1.31 -21.29
N ASP A 169 8.99 -0.77 -22.40
CA ASP A 169 9.66 0.33 -23.08
C ASP A 169 9.28 1.65 -22.39
N LEU A 170 10.15 2.14 -21.52
CA LEU A 170 9.99 3.42 -20.84
C LEU A 170 10.28 4.63 -21.76
N THR A 171 10.76 4.40 -22.99
CA THR A 171 10.98 5.49 -23.98
C THR A 171 9.73 5.80 -24.79
N VAL A 172 8.75 4.90 -24.78
CA VAL A 172 7.45 5.11 -25.43
C VAL A 172 6.63 6.10 -24.62
N LYS A 173 6.28 7.22 -25.26
CA LYS A 173 5.37 8.22 -24.68
C LYS A 173 3.94 7.66 -24.65
N VAL A 174 3.38 7.60 -23.46
CA VAL A 174 1.95 7.34 -23.26
C VAL A 174 1.18 8.66 -23.39
N PRO A 175 0.17 8.77 -24.27
CA PRO A 175 -0.70 9.94 -24.33
C PRO A 175 -1.66 9.99 -23.13
N ASP A 176 -2.03 11.19 -22.65
CA ASP A 176 -3.03 11.35 -21.59
C ASP A 176 -4.36 10.62 -21.88
N LYS A 177 -4.78 10.58 -23.15
CA LYS A 177 -6.02 9.91 -23.57
C LYS A 177 -6.01 8.40 -23.41
N ASP A 178 -4.83 7.80 -23.19
CA ASP A 178 -4.67 6.36 -22.96
C ASP A 178 -4.69 6.03 -21.44
N ILE A 179 -4.92 7.04 -20.59
CA ILE A 179 -5.15 6.91 -19.15
C ILE A 179 -6.60 7.33 -18.91
N HIS A 180 -7.48 6.35 -18.72
CA HIS A 180 -8.91 6.58 -18.62
C HIS A 180 -9.61 5.48 -17.82
N ASP A 181 -10.83 5.76 -17.38
CA ASP A 181 -11.62 4.92 -16.47
C ASP A 181 -11.87 3.51 -17.02
N LEU A 182 -12.23 3.39 -18.31
CA LEU A 182 -12.44 2.09 -18.94
C LEU A 182 -11.20 1.17 -18.86
N LEU A 183 -9.99 1.73 -18.95
CA LEU A 183 -8.77 0.95 -18.83
C LEU A 183 -8.56 0.51 -17.38
N LEU A 184 -8.77 1.42 -16.43
CA LEU A 184 -8.67 1.13 -15.01
C LEU A 184 -9.60 -0.02 -14.59
N VAL A 185 -10.87 0.02 -15.03
CA VAL A 185 -11.87 -0.99 -14.66
C VAL A 185 -11.61 -2.33 -15.35
N LEU A 186 -11.27 -2.34 -16.65
CA LEU A 186 -11.14 -3.58 -17.42
C LEU A 186 -9.75 -4.23 -17.30
N ALA A 187 -8.71 -3.45 -17.03
CA ALA A 187 -7.33 -3.90 -17.01
C ALA A 187 -6.47 -3.07 -16.04
N PRO A 188 -6.72 -3.16 -14.71
CA PRO A 188 -6.03 -2.36 -13.70
C PRO A 188 -4.50 -2.55 -13.73
N ALA A 189 -4.01 -3.75 -14.03
CA ALA A 189 -2.58 -4.00 -14.20
C ALA A 189 -1.99 -3.22 -15.41
N ASP A 190 -2.71 -3.15 -16.53
CA ASP A 190 -2.30 -2.34 -17.67
C ASP A 190 -2.44 -0.83 -17.40
N PHE A 191 -3.41 -0.42 -16.58
CA PHE A 191 -3.52 0.95 -16.09
C PHE A 191 -2.28 1.34 -15.28
N ALA A 192 -1.92 0.57 -14.25
CA ALA A 192 -0.74 0.80 -13.42
C ALA A 192 0.55 0.88 -14.27
N ARG A 193 0.68 -0.03 -15.24
CA ARG A 193 1.76 -0.03 -16.22
C ARG A 193 1.85 1.29 -17.00
N ARG A 194 0.73 1.75 -17.56
CA ARG A 194 0.67 2.99 -18.36
C ARG A 194 0.92 4.22 -17.50
N VAL A 195 0.41 4.26 -16.28
CA VAL A 195 0.72 5.31 -15.29
C VAL A 195 2.23 5.40 -15.11
N TRP A 196 2.90 4.27 -14.90
CA TRP A 196 4.34 4.25 -14.68
C TRP A 196 5.14 4.70 -15.90
N GLN A 197 4.79 4.20 -17.10
CA GLN A 197 5.40 4.67 -18.33
C GLN A 197 5.17 6.18 -18.51
N HIS A 198 3.95 6.66 -18.30
CA HIS A 198 3.60 8.07 -18.44
C HIS A 198 4.39 8.97 -17.49
N ILE A 199 4.44 8.63 -16.20
CA ILE A 199 5.14 9.45 -15.20
C ILE A 199 6.66 9.40 -15.39
N SER A 200 7.21 8.26 -15.82
CA SER A 200 8.64 8.10 -16.10
C SER A 200 9.11 8.93 -17.30
N ASN A 201 8.20 9.26 -18.22
CA ASN A 201 8.46 10.13 -19.36
C ASN A 201 8.38 11.64 -19.02
N GLN A 202 8.00 12.00 -17.78
CA GLN A 202 7.95 13.40 -17.38
C GLN A 202 9.35 13.90 -17.04
N GLN A 203 9.71 15.09 -17.54
CA GLN A 203 10.98 15.74 -17.21
C GLN A 203 11.16 15.94 -15.68
N ASN A 204 10.05 16.19 -14.98
CA ASN A 204 10.02 16.29 -13.52
C ASN A 204 8.76 15.60 -12.97
N ALA A 205 8.89 14.31 -12.67
CA ALA A 205 7.81 13.48 -12.15
C ALA A 205 7.15 14.07 -10.88
N CYS A 206 7.93 14.52 -9.89
CA CYS A 206 7.35 15.11 -8.68
C CYS A 206 6.59 16.41 -8.95
N ALA A 207 7.09 17.25 -9.87
CA ALA A 207 6.35 18.45 -10.27
C ALA A 207 5.03 18.10 -10.95
N PHE A 208 5.01 17.04 -11.77
CA PHE A 208 3.77 16.54 -12.37
C PHE A 208 2.79 16.02 -11.32
N LEU A 209 3.24 15.21 -10.36
CA LEU A 209 2.40 14.67 -9.28
C LEU A 209 1.78 15.78 -8.42
N ARG A 210 2.53 16.85 -8.13
CA ARG A 210 1.97 18.01 -7.42
C ARG A 210 0.87 18.70 -8.22
N LYS A 211 0.96 18.78 -9.55
CA LYS A 211 -0.12 19.34 -10.38
C LYS A 211 -1.42 18.53 -10.26
N LEU A 212 -1.33 17.22 -10.02
CA LEU A 212 -2.51 16.39 -9.78
C LEU A 212 -3.17 16.76 -8.44
N ILE A 213 -2.40 16.81 -7.36
CA ILE A 213 -2.90 17.17 -6.01
C ILE A 213 -3.44 18.60 -5.94
N MET A 214 -2.82 19.54 -6.65
CA MET A 214 -3.32 20.92 -6.72
C MET A 214 -4.57 21.06 -7.60
N GLY A 215 -4.98 19.98 -8.30
CA GLY A 215 -6.08 20.04 -9.24
C GLY A 215 -5.77 20.89 -10.48
N GLU A 216 -4.51 21.04 -10.87
CA GLU A 216 -4.09 21.73 -12.09
C GLU A 216 -4.07 20.78 -13.30
N LYS A 217 -3.90 19.48 -13.04
CA LYS A 217 -3.91 18.41 -14.04
C LYS A 217 -4.84 17.29 -13.59
N ARG A 218 -5.61 16.75 -14.52
CA ARG A 218 -6.54 15.64 -14.30
C ARG A 218 -6.59 14.75 -15.55
N PHE A 219 -7.01 13.50 -15.35
CA PHE A 219 -7.33 12.55 -16.41
C PHE A 219 -8.84 12.33 -16.55
N ASP A 220 -9.61 12.66 -15.51
CA ASP A 220 -11.07 12.59 -15.50
C ASP A 220 -11.70 13.58 -16.50
N ARG A 221 -12.82 13.17 -17.07
CA ARG A 221 -13.60 13.93 -18.05
C ARG A 221 -15.07 13.81 -17.71
N GLU A 222 -15.84 14.85 -18.02
CA GLU A 222 -17.30 14.74 -18.05
C GLU A 222 -17.70 13.63 -19.01
N LEU A 223 -18.56 12.73 -18.54
CA LEU A 223 -19.28 11.80 -19.40
C LEU A 223 -20.38 12.62 -20.08
N ASN A 224 -20.11 13.10 -21.29
CA ASN A 224 -21.13 13.69 -22.17
C ASN A 224 -22.08 12.62 -22.69
#